data_AF-A0A6A4S9F1-F1
#
_entry.id   AF-A0A6A4S9F1-F1
#
_cell.length_a   1.000
_cell.length_b   1.000
_cell.length_c   1.000
_cell.angle_alpha   90.00
_cell.angle_beta   90.00
_cell.angle_gamma   90.00
#
_symmetry.space_group_name_H-M   'P 1'
#
loop_
_entity.id
_entity.type
_entity.pdbx_description
1 polymer ?
#
loop_
_entity_poly.entity_id
_entity_poly.type
_entity_poly.pdbx_seq_one_letter_code
_entity_poly.pdbx_strand_id
1 'polypeptide(L)'
;MAPTAAGVCGESLFRQPRVTVDKLTLVLTALLGHVNCLTSSSDGDVVHTTASFLLCCLYVALLRNSSRRFSTTLGAQGGEKWRKEHGLPRSGTEYGPLTDLPDWSFADGRAAPPMKGQLRRKQEREVIARRIVMLNAEMDRGMDRWKEKQDEAKRLEEHKESLLFKPKGKLLLKKKKPQSQEP
;
A
#
# COMPACT_ATOMS: atom_id res chain seq x y z
N MET A 1 -21.48 38.95 25.01
CA MET A 1 -20.53 40.08 25.11
C MET A 1 -19.29 39.70 24.30
N ALA A 2 -18.80 40.67 23.50
CA ALA A 2 -18.03 40.61 22.26
C ALA A 2 -16.61 39.95 22.33
N PRO A 3 -15.80 39.90 21.24
CA PRO A 3 -16.01 40.28 19.81
C PRO A 3 -15.66 39.14 18.80
N THR A 4 -16.35 38.94 17.67
CA THR A 4 -16.21 39.60 16.34
C THR A 4 -14.79 39.95 15.89
N ALA A 5 -14.22 39.11 15.02
CA ALA A 5 -13.18 39.51 14.07
C ALA A 5 -13.57 39.02 12.67
N ALA A 6 -13.93 39.98 11.82
CA ALA A 6 -14.11 39.82 10.40
C ALA A 6 -12.73 39.73 9.72
N GLY A 7 -12.63 38.87 8.71
CA GLY A 7 -11.46 38.74 7.85
C GLY A 7 -11.91 38.31 6.45
N VAL A 8 -12.42 39.28 5.71
CA VAL A 8 -12.60 39.22 4.25
C VAL A 8 -11.24 39.40 3.60
N CYS A 9 -10.88 38.53 2.65
CA CYS A 9 -10.16 38.84 1.39
C CYS A 9 -9.52 37.57 0.81
N GLY A 10 -9.82 37.27 -0.46
CA GLY A 10 -8.91 36.44 -1.26
C GLY A 10 -9.54 35.50 -2.29
N GLU A 11 -10.44 35.99 -3.15
CA GLU A 11 -10.58 35.41 -4.48
C GLU A 11 -9.21 35.42 -5.18
N SER A 12 -8.74 34.25 -5.62
CA SER A 12 -7.61 34.14 -6.54
C SER A 12 -7.93 33.15 -7.66
N LEU A 13 -8.88 33.56 -8.49
CA LEU A 13 -9.03 33.14 -9.87
C LEU A 13 -7.91 33.82 -10.67
N PHE A 14 -6.76 33.19 -10.92
CA PHE A 14 -5.94 33.53 -12.09
C PHE A 14 -4.81 32.53 -12.39
N ARG A 15 -4.85 32.03 -13.63
CA ARG A 15 -3.72 31.94 -14.58
C ARG A 15 -2.76 30.74 -14.50
N GLN A 16 -3.08 29.70 -15.27
CA GLN A 16 -2.13 29.21 -16.28
C GLN A 16 -1.87 30.37 -17.28
N PRO A 17 -0.72 30.56 -17.96
CA PRO A 17 0.48 29.73 -18.09
C PRO A 17 1.79 30.54 -17.90
N ARG A 18 2.96 29.90 -18.01
CA ARG A 18 4.06 30.33 -18.91
C ARG A 18 5.22 29.36 -18.75
N VAL A 19 5.45 28.63 -19.82
CA VAL A 19 6.70 27.93 -20.12
C VAL A 19 7.84 28.92 -19.90
N THR A 20 8.59 28.80 -18.81
CA THR A 20 9.80 29.57 -18.58
C THR A 20 10.92 28.94 -19.40
N VAL A 21 10.96 29.28 -20.70
CA VAL A 21 12.01 28.86 -21.63
C VAL A 21 13.11 29.91 -21.77
N ASP A 22 13.31 30.81 -20.80
CA ASP A 22 13.94 32.11 -21.14
C ASP A 22 15.26 32.46 -20.45
N LYS A 23 16.05 31.49 -19.95
CA LYS A 23 17.46 31.79 -19.60
C LYS A 23 18.46 30.74 -20.05
N LEU A 24 18.11 29.46 -19.92
CA LEU A 24 18.97 28.36 -20.35
C LEU A 24 19.08 28.27 -21.88
N THR A 25 17.97 28.45 -22.60
CA THR A 25 17.94 28.43 -24.06
C THR A 25 18.78 29.57 -24.66
N LEU A 26 18.76 30.75 -24.04
CA LEU A 26 19.48 31.94 -24.49
C LEU A 26 21.00 31.81 -24.27
N VAL A 27 21.41 31.16 -23.17
CA VAL A 27 22.82 30.81 -22.92
C VAL A 27 23.29 29.69 -23.87
N LEU A 28 22.43 28.71 -24.17
CA LEU A 28 22.77 27.62 -25.09
C LEU A 28 22.92 28.12 -26.54
N THR A 29 22.07 29.06 -26.99
CA THR A 29 22.21 29.69 -28.32
C THR A 29 23.40 30.63 -28.40
N ALA A 30 23.75 31.33 -27.33
CA ALA A 30 24.94 32.20 -27.30
C ALA A 30 26.25 31.39 -27.36
N LEU A 31 26.29 30.22 -26.70
CA LEU A 31 27.44 29.32 -26.75
C LEU A 31 27.56 28.61 -28.11
N LEU A 32 26.44 28.23 -28.74
CA LEU A 32 26.46 27.66 -30.10
C LEU A 32 26.83 28.70 -31.18
N GLY A 33 26.49 29.98 -30.97
CA GLY A 33 26.88 31.07 -31.86
C GLY A 33 28.39 31.40 -31.82
N HIS A 34 29.05 31.22 -30.67
CA HIS A 34 30.49 31.46 -30.54
C HIS A 34 31.36 30.33 -31.12
N VAL A 35 30.83 29.10 -31.22
CA VAL A 35 31.57 27.96 -31.80
C VAL A 35 31.70 28.09 -33.33
N ASN A 36 30.76 28.75 -34.00
CA ASN A 36 30.78 28.89 -35.47
C ASN A 36 31.61 30.08 -36.00
N CYS A 37 32.26 30.89 -35.15
CA CYS A 37 33.05 32.05 -35.58
C CYS A 37 34.57 31.80 -35.57
N LEU A 38 35.03 30.58 -35.27
CA LEU A 38 36.46 30.23 -35.19
C LEU A 38 36.91 29.18 -36.21
N THR A 39 36.08 28.83 -37.20
CA THR A 39 36.47 27.95 -38.31
C THR A 39 36.88 28.77 -39.53
N SER A 40 37.90 29.61 -39.38
CA SER A 40 38.58 30.23 -40.52
C SER A 40 40.04 30.48 -40.19
N SER A 41 40.77 29.42 -39.85
CA SER A 41 42.21 29.39 -40.10
C SER A 41 42.72 27.96 -40.00
N SER A 42 43.47 27.57 -41.03
CA SER A 42 44.23 26.34 -41.20
C SER A 42 45.09 26.00 -39.97
N ASP A 43 44.82 24.83 -39.39
CA ASP A 43 45.73 23.86 -38.72
C ASP A 43 44.91 23.03 -37.69
N GLY A 44 44.46 21.86 -38.13
CA GLY A 44 43.19 21.24 -37.72
C GLY A 44 43.17 20.30 -36.51
N ASP A 45 44.28 19.93 -35.87
CA ASP A 45 44.25 18.74 -34.99
C ASP A 45 44.44 19.01 -33.48
N VAL A 46 45.03 20.14 -33.08
CA VAL A 46 45.36 20.40 -31.65
C VAL A 46 44.26 21.20 -30.93
N VAL A 47 43.58 22.09 -31.65
CA VAL A 47 42.59 23.02 -31.08
C VAL A 47 41.25 22.34 -30.81
N HIS A 48 40.87 21.35 -31.63
CA HIS A 48 39.64 20.58 -31.47
C HIS A 48 39.67 19.72 -30.19
N THR A 49 40.84 19.16 -29.87
CA THR A 49 41.03 18.29 -28.72
C THR A 49 40.96 19.09 -27.41
N THR A 50 41.60 20.25 -27.34
CA THR A 50 41.59 21.12 -26.15
C THR A 50 40.22 21.78 -25.92
N ALA A 51 39.52 22.20 -26.97
CA ALA A 51 38.16 22.71 -26.88
C ALA A 51 37.17 21.63 -26.39
N SER A 52 37.34 20.38 -26.83
CA SER A 52 36.54 19.23 -26.38
C SER A 52 36.77 18.91 -24.90
N PHE A 53 38.03 18.94 -24.43
CA PHE A 53 38.35 18.76 -23.01
C PHE A 53 37.75 19.88 -22.13
N LEU A 54 37.78 21.14 -22.58
CA LEU A 54 37.21 22.26 -21.82
C LEU A 54 35.68 22.23 -21.80
N LEU A 55 35.02 21.86 -22.90
CA LEU A 55 33.58 21.63 -22.95
C LEU A 55 33.16 20.48 -22.02
N CYS A 56 33.92 19.39 -22.00
CA CYS A 56 33.69 18.26 -21.09
C CYS A 56 33.80 18.70 -19.62
N CYS A 57 34.86 19.44 -19.27
CA CYS A 57 35.08 19.94 -17.91
C CYS A 57 33.97 20.89 -17.45
N LEU A 58 33.50 21.79 -18.32
CA LEU A 58 32.38 22.69 -18.01
C LEU A 58 31.06 21.94 -17.89
N TYR A 59 30.82 20.93 -18.72
CA TYR A 59 29.64 20.06 -18.64
C TYR A 59 29.60 19.27 -17.32
N VAL A 60 30.74 18.68 -16.91
CA VAL A 60 30.86 17.97 -15.63
C VAL A 60 30.70 18.92 -14.43
N ALA A 61 31.24 20.15 -14.50
CA ALA A 61 31.08 21.15 -13.44
C ALA A 61 29.62 21.63 -13.30
N LEU A 62 28.92 21.84 -14.41
CA LEU A 62 27.49 22.21 -14.43
C LEU A 62 26.59 21.07 -13.94
N LEU A 63 26.91 19.82 -14.27
CA LEU A 63 26.23 18.64 -13.74
C LEU A 63 26.47 18.46 -12.24
N ARG A 64 27.66 18.79 -11.74
CA ARG A 64 28.01 18.65 -10.32
C ARG A 64 27.36 19.71 -9.45
N ASN A 65 27.17 20.93 -9.96
CA ASN A 65 26.49 22.02 -9.25
C ASN A 65 24.95 21.96 -9.30
N SER A 66 24.37 21.12 -10.15
CA SER A 66 22.92 20.88 -10.21
C SER A 66 22.42 19.83 -9.22
N SER A 67 23.30 19.32 -8.35
CA SER A 67 22.95 18.46 -7.20
C SER A 67 22.26 19.24 -6.08
N ARG A 68 21.11 19.85 -6.37
CA ARG A 68 20.13 20.16 -5.32
C ARG A 68 19.76 18.82 -4.70
N ARG A 69 20.20 18.60 -3.46
CA ARG A 69 19.82 17.43 -2.67
C ARG A 69 18.31 17.48 -2.47
N PHE A 70 17.55 16.86 -3.35
CA PHE A 70 16.15 16.54 -3.08
C PHE A 70 16.18 15.58 -1.90
N SER A 71 15.83 16.09 -0.71
CA SER A 71 15.66 15.25 0.46
C SER A 71 14.43 14.39 0.21
N THR A 72 14.63 13.14 -0.20
CA THR A 72 13.58 12.12 -0.33
C THR A 72 13.19 11.52 1.02
N THR A 73 13.65 12.11 2.14
CA THR A 73 13.18 11.71 3.47
C THR A 73 11.67 11.89 3.52
N LEU A 74 10.97 10.76 3.41
CA LEU A 74 9.54 10.64 3.63
C LEU A 74 9.21 11.43 4.89
N GLY A 75 8.34 12.45 4.76
CA GLY A 75 7.88 13.18 5.92
C GLY A 75 7.30 12.19 6.92
N ALA A 76 7.94 12.05 8.09
CA ALA A 76 7.43 11.21 9.15
C ALA A 76 6.04 11.75 9.52
N GLN A 77 4.99 10.99 9.20
CA GLN A 77 3.63 11.40 9.52
C GLN A 77 3.50 11.40 11.06
N GLY A 78 3.50 12.60 11.64
CA GLY A 78 3.36 12.78 13.08
C GLY A 78 2.08 12.12 13.59
N GLY A 79 2.22 11.33 14.66
CA GLY A 79 1.09 10.72 15.36
C GLY A 79 0.52 9.44 14.75
N GLU A 80 1.15 8.84 13.74
CA GLU A 80 0.71 7.54 13.19
C GLU A 80 0.68 6.43 14.25
N LYS A 81 1.73 6.33 15.08
CA LYS A 81 1.84 5.33 16.14
C LYS A 81 0.69 5.47 17.15
N TRP A 82 0.47 6.68 17.63
CA TRP A 82 -0.62 6.99 18.56
C TRP A 82 -1.99 6.65 17.95
N ARG A 83 -2.23 7.00 16.67
CA ARG A 83 -3.50 6.66 15.99
C ARG A 83 -3.74 5.15 15.95
N LYS A 84 -2.74 4.37 15.55
CA LYS A 84 -2.83 2.90 15.50
C LYS A 84 -3.09 2.29 16.87
N GLU A 85 -2.42 2.79 17.91
CA GLU A 85 -2.64 2.36 19.30
C GLU A 85 -4.08 2.63 19.78
N HIS A 86 -4.74 3.65 19.22
CA HIS A 86 -6.11 4.03 19.54
C HIS A 86 -7.15 3.48 18.53
N GLY A 87 -6.76 2.54 17.66
CA GLY A 87 -7.67 1.94 16.67
C GLY A 87 -8.14 2.90 15.57
N LEU A 88 -7.44 4.02 15.37
CA LEU A 88 -7.69 4.99 14.30
C LEU A 88 -6.93 4.59 13.02
N PRO A 89 -7.36 5.09 11.85
CA PRO A 89 -6.62 4.87 10.61
C PRO A 89 -5.20 5.42 10.68
N ARG A 90 -4.32 4.86 9.84
CA ARG A 90 -2.93 5.29 9.74
C ARG A 90 -2.85 6.77 9.35
N SER A 91 -3.66 7.15 8.37
CA SER A 91 -3.84 8.53 7.90
C SER A 91 -5.25 9.04 8.18
N GLY A 92 -5.41 10.35 8.36
CA GLY A 92 -6.73 10.96 8.66
C GLY A 92 -7.75 10.90 7.51
N THR A 93 -7.38 10.36 6.35
CA THR A 93 -8.18 10.39 5.11
C THR A 93 -8.63 9.01 4.63
N GLU A 94 -8.26 7.92 5.34
CA GLU A 94 -8.60 6.54 4.94
C GLU A 94 -10.07 6.22 5.22
N TYR A 95 -10.48 6.31 6.48
CA TYR A 95 -11.84 6.07 6.94
C TYR A 95 -12.11 6.89 8.20
N GLY A 96 -13.38 7.19 8.48
CA GLY A 96 -13.77 7.94 9.67
C GLY A 96 -14.63 9.16 9.35
N PRO A 97 -15.06 9.89 10.40
CA PRO A 97 -16.08 10.94 10.27
C PRO A 97 -15.65 12.06 9.33
N LEU A 98 -14.35 12.40 9.29
CA LEU A 98 -13.82 13.43 8.40
C LEU A 98 -13.95 13.08 6.90
N THR A 99 -14.03 11.79 6.55
CA THR A 99 -13.98 11.32 5.16
C THR A 99 -15.28 10.65 4.69
N ASP A 100 -16.00 10.00 5.61
CA ASP A 100 -17.22 9.27 5.29
C ASP A 100 -18.49 10.15 5.41
N LEU A 101 -18.45 11.27 6.17
CA LEU A 101 -19.57 12.21 6.27
C LEU A 101 -19.66 13.14 5.05
N PRO A 102 -20.87 13.66 4.73
CA PRO A 102 -21.01 14.67 3.69
C PRO A 102 -20.48 16.03 4.16
N ASP A 103 -19.68 16.68 3.30
CA ASP A 103 -19.06 17.98 3.60
C ASP A 103 -20.08 19.14 3.67
N TRP A 104 -21.29 18.95 3.14
CA TRP A 104 -22.35 19.96 3.12
C TRP A 104 -23.74 19.29 3.08
N SER A 105 -24.79 20.07 3.37
CA SER A 105 -26.18 19.67 3.23
C SER A 105 -27.02 20.85 2.73
N PHE A 106 -28.22 20.58 2.20
CA PHE A 106 -29.12 21.65 1.79
C PHE A 106 -29.67 22.37 3.03
N ALA A 107 -29.94 23.68 2.94
CA ALA A 107 -30.51 24.45 4.04
C ALA A 107 -31.87 23.90 4.52
N ASP A 108 -32.62 23.26 3.62
CA ASP A 108 -33.88 22.57 3.90
C ASP A 108 -33.72 21.29 4.74
N GLY A 109 -32.48 20.84 4.99
CA GLY A 109 -32.18 19.58 5.68
C GLY A 109 -32.19 18.34 4.76
N ARG A 110 -32.33 18.51 3.44
CA ARG A 110 -32.17 17.40 2.49
C ARG A 110 -30.71 16.93 2.50
N ALA A 111 -30.51 15.62 2.40
CA ALA A 111 -29.17 15.04 2.32
C ALA A 111 -28.48 15.42 1.01
N ALA A 112 -27.17 15.66 1.07
CA ALA A 112 -26.37 15.88 -0.13
C ALA A 112 -26.34 14.59 -0.98
N PRO A 113 -26.32 14.72 -2.31
CA PRO A 113 -26.12 13.57 -3.19
C PRO A 113 -24.76 12.91 -2.88
N PRO A 114 -24.68 11.57 -2.94
CA PRO A 114 -23.47 10.85 -2.55
C PRO A 114 -22.32 11.14 -3.51
N MET A 115 -21.11 11.32 -2.96
CA MET A 115 -19.92 11.59 -3.76
C MET A 115 -19.43 10.30 -4.46
N LYS A 116 -18.85 10.44 -5.67
CA LYS A 116 -18.31 9.30 -6.43
C LYS A 116 -17.32 8.46 -5.61
N GLY A 117 -16.46 9.11 -4.83
CA GLY A 117 -15.50 8.43 -3.96
C GLY A 117 -16.15 7.64 -2.83
N GLN A 118 -17.22 8.16 -2.23
CA GLN A 118 -17.99 7.45 -1.20
C GLN A 118 -18.68 6.21 -1.79
N LEU A 119 -19.29 6.32 -2.98
CA LEU A 119 -19.91 5.18 -3.66
C LEU A 119 -18.90 4.09 -3.97
N ARG A 120 -17.74 4.45 -4.53
CA ARG A 120 -16.65 3.51 -4.81
C ARG A 120 -16.19 2.77 -3.53
N ARG A 121 -15.93 3.50 -2.44
CA ARG A 121 -15.53 2.91 -1.16
C ARG A 121 -16.59 1.97 -0.59
N LYS A 122 -17.88 2.29 -0.73
CA LYS A 122 -18.98 1.40 -0.30
C LYS A 122 -18.98 0.09 -1.11
N GLN A 123 -18.87 0.18 -2.43
CA GLN A 123 -18.81 -0.99 -3.30
C GLN A 123 -17.59 -1.87 -2.99
N GLU A 124 -16.42 -1.28 -2.79
CA GLU A 124 -15.20 -2.00 -2.42
C GLU A 124 -15.37 -2.72 -1.07
N ARG A 125 -15.93 -2.04 -0.06
CA ARG A 125 -16.23 -2.63 1.26
C ARG A 125 -17.21 -3.80 1.14
N GLU A 126 -18.25 -3.67 0.31
CA GLU A 126 -19.21 -4.75 0.05
C GLU A 126 -18.56 -5.97 -0.61
N VAL A 127 -17.72 -5.75 -1.63
CA VAL A 127 -17.01 -6.84 -2.32
C VAL A 127 -16.09 -7.59 -1.35
N ILE A 128 -15.37 -6.86 -0.51
CA ILE A 128 -14.50 -7.46 0.52
C ILE A 128 -15.33 -8.26 1.52
N ALA A 129 -16.43 -7.69 2.03
CA ALA A 129 -17.30 -8.38 2.99
C ALA A 129 -17.88 -9.68 2.42
N ARG A 130 -18.36 -9.66 1.16
CA ARG A 130 -18.86 -10.86 0.47
C ARG A 130 -17.78 -11.93 0.37
N ARG A 131 -16.54 -11.55 0.05
CA ARG A 131 -15.42 -12.47 -0.06
C ARG A 131 -15.07 -13.10 1.28
N ILE A 132 -15.05 -12.32 2.36
CA ILE A 132 -14.78 -12.83 3.72
C ILE A 132 -15.82 -13.90 4.09
N VAL A 133 -17.10 -13.61 3.90
CA VAL A 133 -18.19 -14.55 4.21
C VAL A 133 -18.06 -15.83 3.38
N MET A 134 -17.76 -15.71 2.09
CA MET A 134 -17.56 -16.86 1.21
C MET A 134 -16.41 -17.74 1.68
N LEU A 135 -15.25 -17.16 1.98
CA LEU A 135 -14.07 -17.90 2.42
C LEU A 135 -14.28 -18.59 3.77
N ASN A 136 -14.98 -17.92 4.71
CA ASN A 136 -15.34 -18.53 5.98
C ASN A 136 -16.22 -19.75 5.77
N ALA A 137 -17.24 -19.65 4.91
CA ALA A 137 -18.12 -20.78 4.61
C ALA A 137 -17.38 -21.95 3.94
N GLU A 138 -16.38 -21.69 3.11
CA GLU A 138 -15.55 -22.76 2.54
C GLU A 138 -14.70 -23.47 3.59
N MET A 139 -14.13 -22.71 4.52
CA MET A 139 -13.37 -23.24 5.64
C MET A 139 -14.23 -24.13 6.54
N ASP A 140 -15.41 -23.63 6.92
CA ASP A 140 -16.36 -24.36 7.77
C ASP A 140 -16.77 -25.69 7.12
N ARG A 141 -17.13 -25.66 5.83
CA ARG A 141 -17.44 -26.89 5.06
C ARG A 141 -16.26 -27.86 5.03
N GLY A 142 -15.04 -27.36 4.94
CA GLY A 142 -13.83 -28.19 4.98
C GLY A 142 -13.64 -28.86 6.33
N MET A 143 -13.87 -28.13 7.42
CA MET A 143 -13.81 -28.63 8.79
C MET A 143 -14.90 -29.68 9.06
N ASP A 144 -16.13 -29.44 8.62
CA ASP A 144 -17.25 -30.35 8.78
C ASP A 144 -16.97 -31.69 8.08
N ARG A 145 -16.57 -31.66 6.81
CA ARG A 145 -16.21 -32.88 6.07
C ARG A 145 -15.06 -33.64 6.71
N TRP A 146 -14.05 -32.93 7.22
CA TRP A 146 -12.93 -33.57 7.91
C TRP A 146 -13.40 -34.27 9.19
N LYS A 147 -14.26 -33.60 9.97
CA LYS A 147 -14.84 -34.14 11.20
C LYS A 147 -15.72 -35.36 10.92
N GLU A 148 -16.60 -35.28 9.93
CA GLU A 148 -17.44 -36.41 9.48
C GLU A 148 -16.58 -37.62 9.10
N LYS A 149 -15.48 -37.40 8.36
CA LYS A 149 -14.56 -38.48 7.98
C LYS A 149 -13.87 -39.11 9.19
N GLN A 150 -13.47 -38.31 10.18
CA GLN A 150 -12.88 -38.82 11.42
C GLN A 150 -13.89 -39.64 12.24
N ASP A 151 -15.11 -39.15 12.35
CA ASP A 151 -16.17 -39.84 13.09
C ASP A 151 -16.60 -41.13 12.39
N GLU A 152 -16.69 -41.14 11.07
CA GLU A 152 -16.95 -42.35 10.28
C GLU A 152 -15.83 -43.38 10.43
N ALA A 153 -14.56 -42.94 10.40
CA ALA A 153 -13.43 -43.85 10.62
C ALA A 153 -13.49 -44.53 11.99
N LYS A 154 -13.80 -43.77 13.05
CA LYS A 154 -13.99 -44.33 14.41
C LYS A 154 -15.16 -45.30 14.47
N ARG A 155 -16.31 -44.94 13.88
CA ARG A 155 -17.49 -45.81 13.82
C ARG A 155 -17.21 -47.12 13.09
N LEU A 156 -16.46 -47.07 11.99
CA LEU A 156 -16.05 -48.26 11.25
C LEU A 156 -15.08 -49.12 12.05
N GLU A 157 -14.17 -48.52 12.81
CA GLU A 157 -13.28 -49.25 13.73
C GLU A 157 -14.07 -49.95 14.83
N GLU A 158 -14.96 -49.24 15.53
CA GLU A 158 -15.86 -49.79 16.54
C GLU A 158 -16.74 -50.91 15.95
N HIS A 159 -17.27 -50.70 14.75
CA HIS A 159 -18.06 -51.72 14.05
C HIS A 159 -17.23 -52.96 13.74
N LYS A 160 -16.01 -52.80 13.19
CA LYS A 160 -15.09 -53.92 12.95
C LYS A 160 -14.78 -54.67 14.24
N GLU A 161 -14.52 -53.97 15.34
CA GLU A 161 -14.25 -54.57 16.65
C GLU A 161 -15.44 -55.36 17.16
N SER A 162 -16.66 -54.85 17.01
CA SER A 162 -17.88 -55.57 17.39
C SER A 162 -18.12 -56.86 16.61
N LEU A 163 -17.64 -56.91 15.36
CA LEU A 163 -17.72 -58.08 14.49
C LEU A 163 -16.59 -59.11 14.76
N LEU A 164 -15.57 -58.76 15.55
CA LEU A 164 -14.49 -59.69 15.86
C LEU A 164 -15.00 -60.87 16.68
N PHE A 165 -14.66 -62.07 16.22
CA PHE A 165 -14.94 -63.28 16.96
C PHE A 165 -14.13 -63.35 18.27
N LYS A 166 -14.64 -64.15 19.23
CA LYS A 166 -13.95 -64.40 20.50
C LYS A 166 -12.51 -64.84 20.26
N PRO A 167 -11.52 -64.27 20.99
CA PRO A 167 -10.13 -64.61 20.80
C PRO A 167 -9.86 -66.08 21.13
N LYS A 168 -8.99 -66.74 20.36
CA LYS A 168 -8.64 -68.16 20.51
C LYS A 168 -7.16 -68.36 20.86
N GLY A 169 -6.83 -69.56 21.34
CA GLY A 169 -5.44 -70.01 21.53
C GLY A 169 -4.69 -69.31 22.66
N LYS A 170 -3.44 -68.88 22.39
CA LYS A 170 -2.50 -68.35 23.38
C LYS A 170 -2.97 -67.07 24.10
N LEU A 171 -3.93 -66.33 23.52
CA LEU A 171 -4.55 -65.16 24.13
C LEU A 171 -5.36 -65.47 25.40
N LEU A 172 -5.90 -66.70 25.52
CA LEU A 172 -6.66 -67.12 26.70
C LEU A 172 -5.75 -67.49 27.88
N LEU A 173 -4.54 -68.01 27.59
CA LEU A 173 -3.57 -68.43 28.60
C LEU A 173 -3.01 -67.23 29.40
N LYS A 174 -2.98 -66.04 28.80
CA LYS A 174 -2.50 -64.81 29.45
C LYS A 174 -3.44 -64.25 30.53
N LYS A 175 -4.75 -64.56 30.47
CA LYS A 175 -5.75 -64.03 31.43
C LYS A 175 -5.84 -64.84 32.74
N LYS A 176 -5.30 -66.06 32.80
CA LYS A 176 -5.20 -66.88 34.02
C LYS A 176 -3.86 -66.64 34.73
N LYS A 177 -3.66 -65.47 35.32
CA LYS A 177 -2.75 -65.34 36.47
C LYS A 177 -3.62 -64.95 37.67
N PRO A 178 -3.65 -65.74 38.76
CA PRO A 178 -4.44 -65.39 39.93
C PRO A 178 -3.92 -64.07 40.50
N GLN A 179 -4.81 -63.09 40.67
CA GLN A 179 -4.58 -61.94 41.53
C GLN A 179 -4.50 -62.47 42.96
N SER A 180 -3.28 -62.62 43.47
CA SER A 180 -3.03 -62.76 44.90
C SER A 180 -3.53 -61.49 45.58
N GLN A 181 -4.59 -61.62 46.37
CA GLN A 181 -5.00 -60.63 47.36
C GLN A 181 -3.87 -60.48 48.37
N GLU A 182 -3.25 -59.30 48.42
CA GLU A 182 -2.39 -58.92 49.55
C GLU A 182 -3.24 -58.27 50.66
N PRO A 183 -2.86 -58.48 51.94
CA PRO A 183 -3.63 -58.10 53.12
C PRO A 183 -3.78 -56.59 53.34
#